data_AF-A0A258KI76-F1
#
_entry.id   AF-A0A258KI76-F1
#
_cell.length_a   1.000
_cell.length_b   1.000
_cell.length_c   1.000
_cell.angle_alpha   90.00
_cell.angle_beta   90.00
_cell.angle_gamma   90.00
#
_symmetry.space_group_name_H-M   'P 1'
#
loop_
_entity.id
_entity.type
_entity.pdbx_description
1 polymer ?
#
loop_
_entity_poly.entity_id
_entity_poly.type
_entity_poly.pdbx_seq_one_letter_code
_entity_poly.pdbx_strand_id
1 'polypeptide(L)'
;HRVQRVPETEAQGRIHTSAATVAVLPEVEDVEIEINEADIRIDTYRSSGAGGQHVNKTDSAVRITHLPTGVVVTSSEKSQHQNRARAMKNLKARLYDMQREALDTARSDARKSQVGSGDRSERIRTYNFPQGRVTDHRINLTLYNLGKVMEGEALDDVIKPLIAEDQAARLATLEDGYN
;
A
#
# COMPACT_ATOMS: atom_id res chain seq x y z
N HIS A 1 -17.01 10.51 0.17
CA HIS A 1 -18.13 10.86 1.08
C HIS A 1 -18.42 12.34 0.99
N ARG A 2 -19.68 12.72 0.74
CA ARG A 2 -20.11 14.12 0.59
C ARG A 2 -20.93 14.56 1.78
N VAL A 3 -20.71 15.75 2.30
CA VAL A 3 -21.49 16.32 3.41
C VAL A 3 -22.11 17.65 2.99
N GLN A 4 -23.37 17.86 3.39
CA GLN A 4 -24.11 19.10 3.20
C GLN A 4 -24.54 19.60 4.58
N ARG A 5 -23.96 20.71 5.04
CA ARG A 5 -24.22 21.31 6.36
C ARG A 5 -23.91 22.80 6.37
N VAL A 6 -24.39 23.52 7.38
CA VAL A 6 -23.86 24.84 7.72
C VAL A 6 -22.55 24.63 8.48
N PRO A 7 -21.38 25.05 7.96
CA PRO A 7 -20.11 24.92 8.67
C PRO A 7 -20.07 25.81 9.91
N GLU A 8 -19.29 25.42 10.92
CA GLU A 8 -19.06 26.24 12.11
C GLU A 8 -18.38 27.58 11.79
N THR A 9 -17.61 27.64 10.69
CA THR A 9 -16.93 28.84 10.21
C THR A 9 -17.81 29.77 9.38
N GLU A 10 -19.10 29.43 9.15
CA GLU A 10 -20.02 30.21 8.31
C GLU A 10 -20.96 31.07 9.16
N ALA A 11 -20.92 32.38 8.96
CA ALA A 11 -21.70 33.35 9.74
C ALA A 11 -23.14 33.57 9.24
N GLN A 12 -23.43 33.33 7.95
CA GLN A 12 -24.74 33.64 7.34
C GLN A 12 -25.70 32.45 7.28
N GLY A 13 -25.36 31.31 7.88
CA GLY A 13 -26.21 30.12 7.87
C GLY A 13 -26.32 29.43 6.51
N ARG A 14 -25.39 29.70 5.58
CA ARG A 14 -25.40 29.09 4.24
C ARG A 14 -24.91 27.65 4.27
N ILE A 15 -25.51 26.81 3.42
CA ILE A 15 -25.19 25.38 3.36
C ILE A 15 -23.93 25.16 2.50
N HIS A 16 -22.86 24.77 3.18
CA HIS A 16 -21.63 24.12 2.70
C HIS A 16 -21.90 22.76 2.02
N THR A 17 -21.35 22.51 0.82
CA THR A 17 -21.09 21.13 0.36
C THR A 17 -19.59 20.86 0.42
N SER A 18 -19.18 19.88 1.22
CA SER A 18 -17.80 19.43 1.34
C SER A 18 -17.70 17.94 0.99
N ALA A 19 -16.49 17.47 0.71
CA ALA A 19 -16.22 16.06 0.45
C ALA A 19 -15.03 15.58 1.30
N ALA A 20 -15.05 14.30 1.64
CA ALA A 20 -14.00 13.59 2.35
C ALA A 20 -13.83 12.19 1.74
N THR A 21 -12.59 11.75 1.62
CA THR A 21 -12.23 10.46 1.04
C THR A 21 -11.83 9.49 2.13
N VAL A 22 -12.24 8.23 2.00
CA VAL A 22 -11.90 7.17 2.95
C VAL A 22 -11.34 6.00 2.15
N ALA A 23 -10.13 5.58 2.49
CA ALA A 23 -9.51 4.37 1.95
C ALA A 23 -9.40 3.34 3.08
N VAL A 24 -9.74 2.09 2.79
CA VAL A 24 -9.63 0.98 3.72
C VAL A 24 -8.63 -0.01 3.12
N LEU A 25 -7.49 -0.16 3.79
CA LEU A 25 -6.41 -1.04 3.38
C LEU A 25 -6.16 -2.05 4.52
N PRO A 26 -5.85 -3.31 4.21
CA PRO A 26 -5.45 -4.27 5.23
C PRO A 26 -4.16 -3.80 5.93
N GLU A 27 -3.98 -4.27 7.17
CA GLU A 27 -2.72 -4.10 7.88
C GLU A 27 -1.60 -4.86 7.15
N VAL A 28 -0.39 -4.32 7.22
CA VAL A 28 0.77 -4.87 6.52
C VAL A 28 1.74 -5.38 7.58
N GLU A 29 2.26 -6.59 7.39
CA GLU A 29 3.33 -7.13 8.21
C GLU A 29 4.68 -6.52 7.82
N ASP A 30 5.62 -6.51 8.77
CA ASP A 30 6.98 -6.04 8.51
C ASP A 30 7.70 -6.97 7.52
N VAL A 31 8.47 -6.36 6.62
CA VAL A 31 9.24 -7.11 5.62
C VAL A 31 10.47 -7.72 6.27
N GLU A 32 10.44 -9.04 6.50
CA GLU A 32 11.62 -9.80 6.90
C GLU A 32 12.28 -10.44 5.67
N ILE A 33 13.53 -10.04 5.40
CA ILE A 33 14.34 -10.65 4.33
C ILE A 33 15.25 -11.73 4.92
N GLU A 34 14.94 -12.97 4.59
CA GLU A 34 15.85 -14.10 4.73
C GLU A 34 16.51 -14.40 3.38
N ILE A 35 17.83 -14.52 3.36
CA ILE A 35 18.59 -14.82 2.14
C ILE A 35 19.08 -16.26 2.25
N ASN A 36 18.56 -17.14 1.39
CA ASN A 36 19.08 -18.49 1.28
C ASN A 36 20.45 -18.49 0.62
N GLU A 37 21.38 -19.26 1.16
CA GLU A 37 22.72 -19.39 0.55
C GLU A 37 22.69 -20.02 -0.85
N ALA A 38 21.67 -20.82 -1.16
CA ALA A 38 21.48 -21.40 -2.48
C ALA A 38 21.11 -20.38 -3.57
N ASP A 39 20.52 -19.24 -3.17
CA ASP A 39 20.04 -18.20 -4.08
C ASP A 39 21.12 -17.15 -4.40
N ILE A 40 22.33 -17.31 -3.85
CA ILE A 40 23.43 -16.37 -4.03
C ILE A 40 24.63 -17.02 -4.71
N ARG A 41 25.17 -16.33 -5.72
CA ARG A 41 26.50 -16.65 -6.28
C ARG A 41 27.53 -15.71 -5.72
N ILE A 42 28.60 -16.26 -5.15
CA ILE A 42 29.72 -15.50 -4.60
C ILE A 42 30.93 -15.66 -5.51
N ASP A 43 31.35 -14.57 -6.14
CA ASP A 43 32.52 -14.51 -7.00
C ASP A 43 33.65 -13.74 -6.30
N THR A 44 34.84 -14.33 -6.20
CA THR A 44 36.04 -13.69 -5.64
C THR A 44 36.99 -13.27 -6.74
N TYR A 45 37.53 -12.06 -6.65
CA TYR A 45 38.42 -11.51 -7.67
C TYR A 45 39.42 -10.51 -7.07
N ARG A 46 40.38 -10.07 -7.88
CA ARG A 46 41.38 -9.08 -7.47
C ARG A 46 40.74 -7.72 -7.27
N SER A 47 41.08 -7.09 -6.15
CA SER A 47 40.64 -5.72 -5.87
C SER A 47 41.22 -4.75 -6.92
N SER A 48 40.40 -3.83 -7.43
CA SER A 48 40.84 -2.75 -8.31
C SER A 48 41.19 -1.49 -7.51
N GLY A 49 42.40 -0.94 -7.66
CA GLY A 49 42.78 0.31 -7.02
C GLY A 49 44.29 0.53 -6.92
N ALA A 50 44.69 1.70 -6.40
CA ALA A 50 46.09 2.06 -6.14
C ALA A 50 46.64 1.22 -4.97
N GLY A 51 47.18 0.04 -5.29
CA GLY A 51 47.69 -0.91 -4.32
C GLY A 51 49.04 -1.49 -4.70
N GLY A 52 49.86 -1.79 -3.70
CA GLY A 52 51.15 -2.46 -3.87
C GLY A 52 51.02 -3.93 -4.25
N GLN A 53 52.10 -4.71 -4.08
CA GLN A 53 52.14 -6.13 -4.49
C GLN A 53 50.98 -6.99 -3.94
N HIS A 54 50.46 -6.65 -2.75
CA HIS A 54 49.34 -7.35 -2.12
C HIS A 54 48.02 -7.23 -2.93
N VAL A 55 47.75 -6.08 -3.55
CA VAL A 55 46.52 -5.89 -4.35
C VAL A 55 46.61 -6.63 -5.69
N ASN A 56 47.84 -6.79 -6.22
CA ASN A 56 48.07 -7.48 -7.50
C ASN A 56 48.09 -9.01 -7.38
N LYS A 57 48.33 -9.56 -6.19
CA LYS A 57 48.48 -11.00 -5.95
C LYS A 57 47.32 -11.64 -5.19
N THR A 58 46.61 -10.89 -4.34
CA THR A 58 45.58 -11.45 -3.45
C THR A 58 44.16 -11.20 -3.99
N ASP A 59 43.39 -12.27 -4.13
CA ASP A 59 41.98 -12.22 -4.55
C ASP A 59 41.08 -11.89 -3.34
N SER A 60 41.12 -10.62 -2.90
CA SER A 60 40.38 -10.17 -1.71
C SER A 60 38.98 -9.62 -1.99
N ALA A 61 38.68 -9.15 -3.21
CA ALA A 61 37.38 -8.55 -3.51
C ALA A 61 36.30 -9.63 -3.67
N VAL A 62 35.09 -9.31 -3.21
CA VAL A 62 33.93 -10.21 -3.24
C VAL A 62 32.78 -9.54 -3.98
N ARG A 63 32.18 -10.27 -4.91
CA ARG A 63 30.92 -9.94 -5.56
C ARG A 63 29.89 -10.98 -5.16
N ILE A 64 28.71 -10.54 -4.73
CA ILE A 64 27.57 -11.41 -4.46
C ILE A 64 26.47 -11.04 -5.44
N THR A 65 25.92 -12.05 -6.10
CA THR A 65 24.79 -11.94 -7.02
C THR A 65 23.62 -12.72 -6.44
N HIS A 66 22.49 -12.08 -6.20
CA HIS A 66 21.24 -12.78 -5.87
C HIS A 66 20.59 -13.23 -7.16
N LEU A 67 20.53 -14.53 -7.39
CA LEU A 67 20.10 -15.13 -8.64
C LEU A 67 18.62 -14.81 -8.97
N PRO A 68 17.67 -14.87 -8.01
CA PRO A 68 16.26 -14.61 -8.30
C PRO A 68 15.97 -13.16 -8.72
N THR A 69 16.63 -12.19 -8.09
CA THR A 69 16.37 -10.75 -8.35
C THR A 69 17.39 -10.11 -9.28
N GLY A 70 18.49 -10.79 -9.60
CA GLY A 70 19.59 -10.25 -10.39
C GLY A 70 20.41 -9.16 -9.69
N VAL A 71 20.16 -8.88 -8.40
CA VAL A 71 20.88 -7.82 -7.67
C VAL A 71 22.33 -8.24 -7.45
N VAL A 72 23.25 -7.38 -7.88
CA VAL A 72 24.69 -7.56 -7.69
C VAL A 72 25.21 -6.51 -6.72
N VAL A 73 25.98 -6.96 -5.73
CA VAL A 73 26.71 -6.12 -4.78
C VAL A 73 28.18 -6.52 -4.72
N THR A 74 29.06 -5.56 -4.48
CA THR A 74 30.51 -5.77 -4.45
C THR A 74 31.14 -5.10 -3.24
N SER A 75 32.21 -5.67 -2.71
CA SER A 75 33.04 -5.08 -1.65
C SER A 75 34.51 -5.44 -1.85
N SER A 76 35.41 -4.47 -1.69
CA SER A 76 36.82 -4.58 -2.08
C SER A 76 37.80 -3.95 -1.07
N GLU A 77 37.69 -4.33 0.20
CA GLU A 77 38.67 -4.04 1.25
C GLU A 77 39.81 -5.08 1.30
N LYS A 78 40.72 -4.90 2.26
CA LYS A 78 41.91 -5.73 2.44
C LYS A 78 41.59 -7.20 2.76
N SER A 79 40.51 -7.47 3.50
CA SER A 79 40.14 -8.82 3.97
C SER A 79 38.92 -9.36 3.23
N GLN A 80 39.06 -10.55 2.64
CA GLN A 80 38.00 -11.24 1.92
C GLN A 80 36.78 -11.54 2.82
N HIS A 81 37.01 -12.00 4.05
CA HIS A 81 35.91 -12.32 4.98
C HIS A 81 35.11 -11.07 5.35
N GLN A 82 35.78 -9.94 5.56
CA GLN A 82 35.13 -8.66 5.81
C GLN A 82 34.33 -8.20 4.58
N ASN A 83 34.88 -8.40 3.38
CA ASN A 83 34.18 -8.10 2.13
C ASN A 83 32.93 -8.95 1.94
N ARG A 84 32.99 -10.25 2.24
CA ARG A 84 31.82 -11.14 2.18
C ARG A 84 30.73 -10.69 3.16
N ALA A 85 31.08 -10.40 4.41
CA ALA A 85 30.13 -9.95 5.42
C ALA A 85 29.47 -8.61 5.03
N ARG A 86 30.26 -7.65 4.54
CA ARG A 86 29.74 -6.34 4.08
C ARG A 86 28.90 -6.46 2.81
N ALA A 87 29.34 -7.26 1.84
CA ALA A 87 28.56 -7.53 0.64
C ALA A 87 27.21 -8.18 1.01
N MET A 88 27.18 -9.13 1.94
CA MET A 88 25.93 -9.74 2.41
C MET A 88 25.01 -8.72 3.09
N LYS A 89 25.55 -7.86 3.96
CA LYS A 89 24.77 -6.78 4.60
C LYS A 89 24.18 -5.82 3.57
N ASN A 90 24.97 -5.43 2.56
CA ASN A 90 24.53 -4.56 1.47
C ASN A 90 23.48 -5.24 0.59
N LEU A 91 23.62 -6.56 0.35
CA LEU A 91 22.62 -7.33 -0.39
C LEU A 91 21.28 -7.33 0.35
N LYS A 92 21.30 -7.64 1.64
CA LYS A 92 20.10 -7.64 2.49
C LYS A 92 19.42 -6.27 2.50
N ALA A 93 20.19 -5.19 2.64
CA ALA A 93 19.65 -3.83 2.59
C ALA A 93 18.98 -3.52 1.24
N ARG A 94 19.63 -3.85 0.10
CA ARG A 94 19.05 -3.62 -1.23
C ARG A 94 17.78 -4.44 -1.47
N LEU A 95 17.76 -5.71 -1.07
CA LEU A 95 16.58 -6.56 -1.21
C LEU A 95 15.42 -6.05 -0.35
N TYR A 96 15.72 -5.61 0.87
CA TYR A 96 14.74 -4.98 1.75
C TYR A 96 14.14 -3.72 1.13
N ASP A 97 14.98 -2.80 0.64
CA ASP A 97 14.53 -1.55 0.03
C ASP A 97 13.66 -1.83 -1.20
N MET A 98 14.05 -2.78 -2.05
CA MET A 98 13.26 -3.18 -3.23
C MET A 98 11.88 -3.75 -2.84
N GLN A 99 11.81 -4.66 -1.87
CA GLN A 99 10.54 -5.25 -1.47
C GLN A 99 9.65 -4.22 -0.77
N ARG A 100 10.24 -3.36 0.06
CA ARG A 100 9.54 -2.25 0.69
C ARG A 100 8.97 -1.29 -0.34
N GLU A 101 9.76 -0.88 -1.34
CA GLU A 101 9.31 0.02 -2.41
C GLU A 101 8.19 -0.62 -3.24
N ALA A 102 8.29 -1.91 -3.54
CA ALA A 102 7.25 -2.64 -4.25
C ALA A 102 5.93 -2.67 -3.47
N LEU A 103 5.99 -2.93 -2.16
CA LEU A 103 4.81 -2.90 -1.27
C LEU A 103 4.24 -1.50 -1.13
N ASP A 104 5.08 -0.48 -0.93
CA ASP A 104 4.65 0.92 -0.83
C ASP A 104 3.98 1.40 -2.12
N THR A 105 4.52 1.00 -3.28
CA THR A 105 3.94 1.29 -4.60
C THR A 105 2.58 0.61 -4.75
N ALA A 106 2.51 -0.71 -4.52
CA ALA A 106 1.26 -1.45 -4.60
C ALA A 106 0.18 -0.87 -3.66
N ARG A 107 0.57 -0.47 -2.44
CA ARG A 107 -0.30 0.17 -1.46
C ARG A 107 -0.78 1.54 -1.92
N SER A 108 0.12 2.36 -2.46
CA SER A 108 -0.20 3.68 -3.01
C SER A 108 -1.21 3.57 -4.14
N ASP A 109 -1.01 2.62 -5.04
CA ASP A 109 -1.89 2.40 -6.18
C ASP A 109 -3.26 1.83 -5.76
N ALA A 110 -3.28 0.88 -4.82
CA ALA A 110 -4.51 0.40 -4.21
C ALA A 110 -5.28 1.51 -3.48
N ARG A 111 -4.58 2.43 -2.82
CA ARG A 111 -5.20 3.61 -2.19
C ARG A 111 -5.81 4.56 -3.23
N LYS A 112 -5.04 4.87 -4.28
CA LYS A 112 -5.49 5.77 -5.36
C LYS A 112 -6.74 5.22 -6.05
N SER A 113 -6.79 3.90 -6.32
CA SER A 113 -7.95 3.28 -6.96
C SER A 113 -9.23 3.37 -6.13
N GLN A 114 -9.13 3.30 -4.79
CA GLN A 114 -10.29 3.42 -3.91
C GLN A 114 -10.82 4.84 -3.77
N VAL A 115 -9.92 5.84 -3.78
CA VAL A 115 -10.24 7.22 -3.44
C VAL A 115 -10.67 8.04 -4.67
N GLY A 116 -10.24 7.63 -5.87
CA GLY A 116 -10.53 8.36 -7.10
C GLY A 116 -9.92 9.76 -7.11
N SER A 117 -10.63 10.73 -7.70
CA SER A 117 -10.18 12.13 -7.73
C SER A 117 -10.42 12.87 -6.41
N GLY A 118 -11.30 12.34 -5.56
CA GLY A 118 -11.75 12.99 -4.33
C GLY A 118 -12.68 14.18 -4.55
N ASP A 119 -13.13 14.42 -5.78
CA ASP A 119 -14.04 15.51 -6.10
C ASP A 119 -15.46 15.27 -5.54
N ARG A 120 -16.20 16.36 -5.34
CA ARG A 120 -17.59 16.37 -4.83
C ARG A 120 -18.60 15.68 -5.76
N SER A 121 -18.21 15.41 -7.01
CA SER A 121 -19.02 14.72 -8.01
C SER A 121 -19.06 13.21 -7.79
N GLU A 122 -17.95 12.61 -7.35
CA GLU A 122 -17.79 11.18 -7.04
C GLU A 122 -18.45 10.82 -5.70
N ARG A 123 -19.78 10.75 -5.72
CA ARG A 123 -20.60 10.56 -4.51
C ARG A 123 -20.89 9.08 -4.23
N ILE A 124 -20.14 8.48 -3.30
CA ILE A 124 -20.52 7.16 -2.74
C ILE A 124 -21.68 7.34 -1.74
N ARG A 125 -21.54 8.30 -0.83
CA ARG A 125 -22.53 8.57 0.23
C ARG A 125 -22.68 10.06 0.45
N THR A 126 -23.91 10.56 0.61
CA THR A 126 -24.22 11.96 0.94
C THR A 126 -24.85 12.04 2.33
N TYR A 127 -24.24 12.82 3.21
CA TYR A 127 -24.74 13.17 4.55
C TYR A 127 -25.36 14.55 4.47
N ASN A 128 -26.68 14.66 4.66
CA ASN A 128 -27.41 15.91 4.58
C ASN A 128 -27.94 16.27 5.98
N PHE A 129 -27.25 17.21 6.63
CA PHE A 129 -27.58 17.66 7.98
C PHE A 129 -28.91 18.43 8.05
N PRO A 130 -29.24 19.37 7.12
CA PRO A 130 -30.52 20.07 7.15
C PRO A 130 -31.75 19.16 7.14
N GLN A 131 -31.68 18.02 6.46
CA GLN A 131 -32.77 17.04 6.36
C GLN A 131 -32.56 15.81 7.25
N GLY A 132 -31.50 15.78 8.06
CA GLY A 132 -31.21 14.68 8.98
C GLY A 132 -31.05 13.31 8.30
N ARG A 133 -30.59 13.26 7.04
CA ARG A 133 -30.55 12.01 6.26
C ARG A 133 -29.16 11.65 5.75
N VAL A 134 -28.96 10.36 5.53
CA VAL A 134 -27.81 9.80 4.82
C VAL A 134 -28.31 8.99 3.62
N THR A 135 -27.70 9.19 2.46
CA THR A 135 -28.00 8.44 1.23
C THR A 135 -26.74 7.77 0.70
N ASP A 136 -26.76 6.45 0.52
CA ASP A 136 -25.73 5.70 -0.20
C ASP A 136 -26.15 5.51 -1.66
N HIS A 137 -25.39 6.08 -2.59
CA HIS A 137 -25.73 6.13 -4.01
C HIS A 137 -25.39 4.84 -4.75
N ARG A 138 -24.65 3.90 -4.12
CA ARG A 138 -24.33 2.62 -4.74
C ARG A 138 -25.58 1.74 -4.91
N ILE A 139 -26.48 1.80 -3.94
CA ILE A 139 -27.73 1.04 -3.91
C ILE A 139 -28.97 1.94 -3.77
N ASN A 140 -28.78 3.26 -3.83
CA ASN A 140 -29.81 4.30 -3.61
C ASN A 140 -30.57 4.18 -2.26
N LEU A 141 -29.94 3.61 -1.23
CA LEU A 141 -30.51 3.53 0.12
C LEU A 141 -30.49 4.91 0.78
N THR A 142 -31.63 5.34 1.33
CA THR A 142 -31.73 6.58 2.11
C THR A 142 -32.31 6.31 3.50
N LEU A 143 -31.61 6.76 4.53
CA LEU A 143 -32.03 6.67 5.93
C LEU A 143 -32.18 8.06 6.55
N TYR A 144 -33.18 8.24 7.40
CA TYR A 144 -33.52 9.52 8.06
C TYR A 144 -33.09 9.56 9.55
N ASN A 145 -31.98 8.91 9.88
CA ASN A 145 -31.46 8.80 11.24
C ASN A 145 -29.97 9.23 11.31
N LEU A 146 -29.62 10.32 10.60
CA LEU A 146 -28.22 10.76 10.43
C LEU A 146 -27.44 10.84 11.74
N GLY A 147 -28.04 11.35 12.83
CA GLY A 147 -27.35 11.47 14.14
C GLY A 147 -26.78 10.13 14.61
N LYS A 148 -27.63 9.09 14.67
CA LYS A 148 -27.23 7.74 15.08
C LYS A 148 -26.20 7.09 14.15
N VAL A 149 -26.27 7.39 12.85
CA VAL A 149 -25.28 6.90 11.88
C VAL A 149 -23.92 7.57 12.11
N MET A 150 -23.91 8.87 12.42
CA MET A 150 -22.69 9.61 12.71
C MET A 150 -22.05 9.21 14.05
N GLU A 151 -22.85 8.83 15.04
CA GLU A 151 -22.41 8.30 16.33
C GLU A 151 -21.95 6.84 16.25
N GLY A 152 -22.26 6.16 15.14
CA GLY A 152 -21.87 4.77 14.89
C GLY A 152 -22.90 3.72 15.32
N GLU A 153 -23.90 4.09 16.12
CA GLU A 153 -24.93 3.18 16.65
C GLU A 153 -25.78 2.52 15.55
N ALA A 154 -26.10 3.26 14.50
CA ALA A 154 -26.95 2.80 13.39
C ALA A 154 -26.18 2.63 12.08
N LEU A 155 -24.85 2.50 12.14
CA LEU A 155 -24.03 2.36 10.93
C LEU A 155 -24.30 1.02 10.22
N ASP A 156 -24.63 -0.02 10.99
CA ASP A 156 -25.02 -1.34 10.48
C ASP A 156 -26.24 -1.29 9.53
N ASP A 157 -27.16 -0.35 9.74
CA ASP A 157 -28.34 -0.15 8.87
C ASP A 157 -27.94 0.28 7.46
N VAL A 158 -26.74 0.86 7.31
CA VAL A 158 -26.15 1.19 6.01
C VAL A 158 -25.31 0.02 5.49
N ILE A 159 -24.49 -0.59 6.35
CA ILE A 159 -23.50 -1.60 5.95
C ILE A 159 -24.17 -2.91 5.54
N LYS A 160 -25.13 -3.42 6.31
CA LYS A 160 -25.75 -4.74 6.05
C LYS A 160 -26.44 -4.81 4.69
N PRO A 161 -27.27 -3.83 4.28
CA PRO A 161 -27.85 -3.82 2.94
C PRO A 161 -26.82 -3.80 1.81
N LEU A 162 -25.71 -3.06 2.00
CA LEU A 162 -24.62 -3.02 1.00
C LEU A 162 -23.93 -4.38 0.85
N ILE A 163 -23.68 -5.07 1.96
CA ILE A 163 -23.09 -6.42 1.94
C ILE A 163 -24.04 -7.39 1.23
N ALA A 164 -25.33 -7.34 1.56
CA ALA A 164 -26.33 -8.21 0.94
C ALA A 164 -26.42 -8.00 -0.58
N GLU A 165 -26.43 -6.75 -1.04
CA GLU A 165 -26.45 -6.42 -2.47
C GLU A 165 -25.19 -6.91 -3.20
N ASP A 166 -24.00 -6.69 -2.61
CA ASP A 166 -22.74 -7.16 -3.18
C ASP A 166 -22.69 -8.70 -3.26
N GLN A 167 -23.17 -9.39 -2.23
CA GLN A 167 -23.27 -10.86 -2.24
C GLN A 167 -24.24 -11.35 -3.32
N ALA A 168 -25.41 -10.73 -3.44
CA ALA A 168 -26.40 -11.08 -4.48
C ALA A 168 -25.84 -10.86 -5.89
N ALA A 169 -25.17 -9.73 -6.12
CA ALA A 169 -24.54 -9.43 -7.41
C ALA A 169 -23.46 -10.45 -7.78
N ARG A 170 -22.59 -10.84 -6.82
CA ARG A 170 -21.56 -11.86 -7.06
C ARG A 170 -22.16 -13.23 -7.39
N LEU A 171 -23.21 -13.64 -6.67
CA LEU A 171 -23.91 -14.89 -6.95
C LEU A 171 -24.55 -14.90 -8.34
N ALA A 172 -25.19 -13.80 -8.75
CA ALA A 172 -25.76 -13.67 -10.09
C ALA A 172 -24.68 -13.79 -11.19
N THR A 173 -23.53 -13.12 -11.03
CA THR A 173 -22.43 -13.22 -12.00
C THR A 173 -21.83 -14.62 -12.09
N LEU A 174 -21.88 -15.40 -11.00
CA LEU A 174 -21.45 -16.80 -11.01
C LEU A 174 -22.45 -17.66 -11.78
N GLU A 175 -23.74 -17.50 -11.53
CA GLU A 175 -24.80 -18.25 -12.22
C GLU A 175 -24.82 -18.00 -13.73
N ASP A 176 -24.61 -16.74 -14.16
CA ASP A 176 -24.49 -16.37 -15.58
C ASP A 176 -23.25 -16.96 -16.26
N GLY A 177 -22.18 -17.25 -15.50
CA GLY A 177 -20.97 -17.88 -16.03
C GLY A 177 -21.05 -19.40 -16.18
N TYR A 178 -22.07 -20.03 -15.57
CA TYR A 178 -22.34 -21.47 -15.70
C TYR A 178 -23.39 -21.79 -16.79
N ASN A 179 -24.17 -20.80 -17.22
CA ASN A 179 -25.15 -20.91 -18.31
C ASN A 179 -24.53 -20.53 -19.67
#